data_AF-A0A072VMD9-F1
#
_entry.id   AF-A0A072VMD9-F1
#
_cell.length_a   1.000
_cell.length_b   1.000
_cell.length_c   1.000
_cell.angle_alpha   90.00
_cell.angle_beta   90.00
_cell.angle_gamma   90.00
#
_symmetry.space_group_name_H-M   'P 1'
#
loop_
_entity.id
_entity.type
_entity.pdbx_description
1 polymer ?
#
loop_
_entity_poly.entity_id
_entity_poly.type
_entity_poly.pdbx_seq_one_letter_code
_entity_poly.pdbx_strand_id
1 'polypeptide(L)'
;MRKTLERIVQEEENHNQVEKAEISKRWLHPSKEMTSLEALTMFLWSCAHSETNQNVQNNFGKSGKAVGRKFGEVLDSLCLLARKIVKPPDFNLVETPSRIRDDNGHGQ
;
A
#
# COMPACT_ATOMS: atom_id res chain seq x y z
N MET A 1 -15.80 -21.02 31.61
CA MET A 1 -16.29 -20.82 30.23
C MET A 1 -16.45 -19.33 29.89
N ARG A 2 -17.28 -18.55 30.61
CA ARG A 2 -17.50 -17.11 30.35
C ARG A 2 -16.22 -16.24 30.32
N LYS A 3 -15.34 -16.38 31.32
CA LYS A 3 -14.05 -15.65 31.38
C LYS A 3 -13.10 -15.96 30.20
N THR A 4 -13.21 -17.16 29.63
CA THR A 4 -12.38 -17.57 28.49
C THR A 4 -12.84 -16.89 27.20
N LEU A 5 -14.16 -16.78 26.99
CA LEU A 5 -14.74 -16.03 25.87
C LEU A 5 -14.42 -14.54 25.95
N GLU A 6 -14.57 -13.93 27.13
CA GLU A 6 -14.24 -12.50 27.33
C GLU A 6 -12.77 -12.21 27.00
N ARG A 7 -11.85 -13.14 27.31
CA ARG A 7 -10.43 -12.99 27.00
C ARG A 7 -10.13 -13.07 25.49
N ILE A 8 -10.80 -13.97 24.78
CA ILE A 8 -10.67 -14.13 23.32
C ILE A 8 -11.18 -12.88 22.59
N VAL A 9 -12.35 -12.38 22.98
CA VAL A 9 -12.94 -11.15 22.40
C VAL A 9 -12.00 -9.96 22.60
N GLN A 10 -11.41 -9.82 23.80
CA GLN A 10 -10.46 -8.75 24.09
C GLN A 10 -9.15 -8.86 23.27
N GLU A 11 -8.67 -10.07 23.03
CA GLU A 11 -7.47 -10.32 22.21
C GLU A 11 -7.72 -9.97 20.73
N GLU A 12 -8.87 -10.33 20.16
CA GLU A 12 -9.27 -9.94 18.80
C GLU A 12 -9.42 -8.43 18.65
N GLU A 13 -10.04 -7.76 19.64
CA GLU A 13 -10.25 -6.33 19.61
C GLU A 13 -8.91 -5.57 19.69
N ASN A 14 -7.98 -6.03 20.54
CA ASN A 14 -6.63 -5.50 20.59
C ASN A 14 -5.89 -5.66 19.25
N HIS A 15 -5.98 -6.81 18.59
CA HIS A 15 -5.35 -7.05 17.30
C HIS A 15 -5.87 -6.08 16.22
N ASN A 16 -7.19 -5.91 16.13
CA ASN A 16 -7.82 -4.98 15.17
C ASN A 16 -7.42 -3.51 15.44
N GLN A 17 -7.28 -3.12 16.71
CA GLN A 17 -6.86 -1.78 17.07
C GLN A 17 -5.39 -1.51 16.72
N VAL A 18 -4.50 -2.50 16.92
CA VAL A 18 -3.10 -2.42 16.51
C VAL A 18 -2.98 -2.30 14.99
N GLU A 19 -3.74 -3.09 14.24
CA GLU A 19 -3.76 -3.02 12.78
C GLU A 19 -4.24 -1.65 12.28
N LYS A 20 -5.34 -1.12 12.83
CA LYS A 20 -5.84 0.21 12.50
C LYS A 20 -4.83 1.31 12.80
N ALA A 21 -4.15 1.24 13.95
CA ALA A 21 -3.14 2.23 14.34
C ALA A 21 -1.91 2.19 13.42
N GLU A 22 -1.47 0.99 13.01
CA GLU A 22 -0.34 0.82 12.10
C GLU A 22 -0.67 1.32 10.68
N ILE A 23 -1.88 1.03 10.19
CA ILE A 23 -2.39 1.57 8.93
C ILE A 23 -2.51 3.10 9.02
N SER A 24 -2.99 3.63 10.15
CA SER A 24 -3.13 5.08 10.39
C SER A 24 -1.81 5.82 10.19
N LYS A 25 -0.71 5.28 10.74
CA LYS A 25 0.65 5.86 10.65
C LYS A 25 1.20 5.89 9.22
N ARG A 26 0.78 4.94 8.39
CA ARG A 26 1.26 4.76 7.01
C ARG A 26 0.49 5.58 5.97
N TRP A 27 -0.56 6.29 6.36
CA TRP A 27 -1.20 7.27 5.47
C TRP A 27 -0.36 8.53 5.30
N LEU A 28 -0.64 9.26 4.22
CA LEU A 28 0.07 10.48 3.87
C LEU A 28 -0.42 11.65 4.71
N HIS A 29 0.34 11.99 5.74
CA HIS A 29 0.03 13.10 6.63
C HIS A 29 0.69 14.41 6.17
N PRO A 30 0.02 15.56 6.33
CA PRO A 30 0.64 16.85 6.07
C PRO A 30 1.75 17.10 7.09
N SER A 31 2.72 17.90 6.69
CA SER A 31 3.82 18.37 7.54
C SER A 31 3.90 19.89 7.50
N LYS A 32 4.69 20.49 8.41
CA LYS A 32 4.95 21.93 8.40
C LYS A 32 5.57 22.41 7.08
N GLU A 33 6.35 21.55 6.42
CA GLU A 33 7.10 21.89 5.21
C GLU A 33 6.33 21.59 3.92
N MET A 34 5.35 20.68 3.96
CA MET A 34 4.67 20.19 2.77
C MET A 34 3.32 19.55 3.08
N THR A 35 2.31 19.90 2.30
CA THR A 35 0.97 19.31 2.39
C THR A 35 0.94 17.92 1.76
N SER A 36 -0.07 17.09 2.11
CA SER A 36 -0.24 15.77 1.47
C SER A 36 -0.49 15.89 -0.04
N LEU A 37 -1.24 16.90 -0.48
CA LEU A 37 -1.50 17.14 -1.90
C LEU A 37 -0.22 17.54 -2.64
N GLU A 38 0.56 18.47 -2.09
CA GLU A 38 1.85 18.88 -2.66
C GLU A 38 2.82 17.70 -2.76
N ALA A 39 2.88 16.85 -1.73
CA ALA A 39 3.71 15.64 -1.74
C ALA A 39 3.29 14.64 -2.82
N LEU A 40 1.98 14.41 -2.98
CA LEU A 40 1.46 13.53 -4.02
C LEU A 40 1.73 14.09 -5.42
N THR A 41 1.49 15.38 -5.63
CA THR A 41 1.78 16.07 -6.89
C THR A 41 3.25 15.95 -7.25
N MET A 42 4.15 16.20 -6.29
CA MET A 42 5.59 16.09 -6.48
C MET A 42 6.00 14.68 -6.90
N PHE A 43 5.47 13.66 -6.23
CA PHE A 43 5.73 12.24 -6.56
C PHE A 43 5.25 11.89 -7.96
N LEU A 44 3.98 12.18 -8.28
CA LEU A 44 3.38 11.85 -9.58
C LEU A 44 4.04 12.61 -10.72
N TRP A 45 4.35 13.89 -10.52
CA TRP A 45 5.06 14.70 -11.51
C TRP A 45 6.45 14.13 -11.80
N SER A 46 7.18 13.72 -10.76
CA SER A 46 8.49 13.09 -10.91
C SER A 46 8.42 11.76 -11.65
N CYS A 47 7.44 10.91 -11.35
CA CYS A 47 7.24 9.65 -12.10
C CYS A 47 6.85 9.91 -13.56
N ALA A 48 5.97 10.88 -13.83
CA ALA A 48 5.48 11.17 -15.17
C ALA A 48 6.59 11.71 -16.10
N HIS A 49 7.57 12.43 -15.56
CA HIS A 49 8.62 13.09 -16.33
C HIS A 49 10.02 12.46 -16.13
N SER A 50 10.12 11.36 -15.38
CA SER A 50 11.40 10.70 -15.02
C SER A 50 12.43 11.66 -14.40
N GLU A 51 11.94 12.53 -13.50
CA GLU A 51 12.73 13.64 -12.99
C GLU A 51 13.78 13.21 -11.97
N THR A 52 14.90 13.93 -11.94
CA THR A 52 15.94 13.73 -10.93
C THR A 52 15.54 14.39 -9.62
N ASN A 53 16.09 13.91 -8.49
CA ASN A 53 15.87 14.55 -7.19
C ASN A 53 16.32 16.03 -7.21
N GLN A 54 17.36 16.37 -7.97
CA GLN A 54 17.81 17.76 -8.10
C GLN A 54 16.75 18.63 -8.82
N ASN A 55 16.16 18.13 -9.90
CA ASN A 55 15.10 18.86 -10.62
C ASN A 55 13.85 19.01 -9.76
N VAL A 56 13.47 17.98 -9.00
CA VAL A 56 12.34 18.04 -8.07
C VAL A 56 12.59 19.09 -6.98
N GLN A 57 13.79 19.11 -6.38
CA GLN A 57 14.17 20.13 -5.39
C GLN A 57 14.04 21.54 -5.97
N ASN A 58 14.53 21.77 -7.19
CA ASN A 58 14.50 23.07 -7.85
C ASN A 58 13.07 23.51 -8.18
N ASN A 59 12.22 22.61 -8.68
CA ASN A 59 10.85 22.94 -9.10
C ASN A 59 9.90 23.16 -7.90
N PHE A 60 10.07 22.40 -6.81
CA PHE A 60 9.20 22.48 -5.64
C PHE A 60 9.79 23.32 -4.49
N GLY A 61 11.02 23.82 -4.64
CA GLY A 61 11.71 24.61 -3.61
C GLY A 61 11.92 23.85 -2.30
N LYS A 62 12.12 22.54 -2.37
CA LYS A 62 12.30 21.67 -1.19
C LYS A 62 13.72 21.15 -1.10
N SER A 63 14.16 20.83 0.12
CA SER A 63 15.43 20.14 0.31
C SER A 63 15.34 18.68 -0.16
N GLY A 64 16.44 18.11 -0.65
CA GLY A 64 16.47 16.72 -1.08
C GLY A 64 16.12 15.73 0.02
N LYS A 65 16.40 16.08 1.29
CA LYS A 65 15.96 15.31 2.47
C LYS A 65 14.44 15.31 2.62
N ALA A 66 13.80 16.46 2.45
CA ALA A 66 12.34 16.58 2.50
C ALA A 66 11.68 15.84 1.33
N VAL A 67 12.22 15.98 0.12
CA VAL A 67 11.79 15.24 -1.08
C VAL A 67 11.86 13.74 -0.83
N GLY A 68 13.05 13.22 -0.48
CA GLY A 68 13.24 11.78 -0.27
C GLY A 68 12.34 11.19 0.82
N ARG A 69 12.19 11.89 1.96
CA ARG A 69 11.27 11.46 3.03
C ARG A 69 9.84 11.35 2.51
N LYS A 70 9.36 12.38 1.81
CA LYS A 70 7.97 12.43 1.36
C LYS A 70 7.68 11.50 0.20
N PHE A 71 8.66 11.19 -0.64
CA PHE A 71 8.56 10.10 -1.61
C PHE A 71 8.29 8.76 -0.94
N GLY A 72 9.01 8.45 0.16
CA GLY A 72 8.76 7.24 0.95
C GLY A 72 7.34 7.21 1.53
N GLU A 73 6.90 8.31 2.18
CA GLU A 73 5.56 8.41 2.76
C GLU A 73 4.44 8.26 1.71
N VAL A 74 4.61 8.86 0.52
CA VAL A 74 3.67 8.72 -0.60
C VAL A 74 3.65 7.29 -1.11
N LEU A 75 4.81 6.65 -1.29
CA LEU A 75 4.91 5.28 -1.78
C LEU A 75 4.22 4.30 -0.81
N ASP A 76 4.50 4.40 0.49
CA ASP A 76 3.86 3.57 1.52
C ASP A 76 2.34 3.71 1.47
N SER A 77 1.85 4.95 1.35
CA SER A 77 0.41 5.24 1.23
C SER A 77 -0.20 4.65 -0.03
N LEU A 78 0.49 4.74 -1.17
CA LEU A 78 0.04 4.17 -2.44
C LEU A 78 0.02 2.64 -2.39
N CYS A 79 1.00 2.00 -1.75
CA CYS A 79 0.98 0.54 -1.55
C CYS A 79 -0.21 0.10 -0.69
N LEU A 80 -0.55 0.84 0.38
CA LEU A 80 -1.77 0.59 1.16
C LEU A 80 -3.04 0.71 0.32
N LEU A 81 -3.11 1.76 -0.52
CA LEU A 81 -4.23 2.01 -1.40
C LEU A 81 -4.35 0.91 -2.47
N ALA A 82 -3.23 0.51 -3.06
CA ALA A 82 -3.17 -0.54 -4.07
C ALA A 82 -3.74 -1.85 -3.56
N ARG A 83 -3.49 -2.25 -2.31
CA ARG A 83 -4.12 -3.47 -1.73
C ARG A 83 -5.65 -3.42 -1.68
N LYS A 84 -6.25 -2.23 -1.68
CA LYS A 84 -7.70 -2.05 -1.70
C LYS A 84 -8.26 -1.98 -3.12
N ILE A 85 -7.51 -1.38 -4.04
CA ILE A 85 -7.94 -1.13 -5.43
C ILE A 85 -7.60 -2.30 -6.35
N VAL A 86 -6.36 -2.78 -6.28
CA VAL A 86 -5.86 -3.91 -7.07
C VAL A 86 -6.33 -5.19 -6.40
N LYS A 87 -7.61 -5.50 -6.60
CA LYS A 87 -8.11 -6.85 -6.41
C LYS A 87 -7.76 -7.65 -7.68
N PRO A 88 -7.28 -8.90 -7.56
CA PRO A 88 -7.31 -9.77 -8.71
C PRO A 88 -8.75 -9.77 -9.26
N PRO A 89 -8.96 -9.85 -10.58
CA PRO A 89 -10.28 -10.13 -11.12
C PRO A 89 -10.84 -11.31 -10.34
N ASP A 90 -12.13 -11.29 -9.98
CA ASP A 90 -12.76 -12.44 -9.35
C ASP A 90 -12.53 -13.64 -10.26
N PHE A 91 -11.52 -14.45 -9.92
CA PHE A 91 -11.34 -15.78 -10.45
C PHE A 91 -12.45 -16.59 -9.80
N ASN A 92 -13.68 -16.36 -10.27
CA ASN A 92 -14.62 -17.45 -10.39
C ASN A 92 -13.84 -18.47 -11.20
N LEU A 93 -13.29 -19.47 -10.50
CA LEU A 93 -12.58 -20.58 -11.10
C LEU A 93 -13.59 -21.19 -12.07
N VAL A 94 -13.56 -20.71 -13.32
CA VAL A 94 -14.16 -21.38 -14.45
C VAL A 94 -13.44 -22.70 -14.42
N GLU A 95 -14.18 -23.69 -13.92
CA GLU A 95 -13.86 -25.09 -13.80
C GLU A 95 -12.64 -25.42 -14.64
N THR A 96 -11.51 -25.69 -13.96
CA THR A 96 -10.23 -25.95 -14.60
C THR A 96 -10.49 -26.83 -15.82
N PRO A 97 -10.24 -26.36 -17.06
CA PRO A 97 -10.60 -27.09 -18.25
C PRO A 97 -10.09 -28.52 -18.12
N SER A 98 -10.93 -29.51 -18.43
CA SER A 98 -10.64 -30.93 -18.19
C SER A 98 -9.27 -31.37 -18.70
N ARG A 99 -8.76 -30.73 -19.76
CA ARG A 99 -7.43 -30.93 -20.31
C ARG A 99 -6.26 -30.66 -19.35
N ILE A 100 -6.43 -29.75 -18.39
CA ILE A 100 -5.43 -29.45 -17.34
C ILE A 100 -5.67 -30.35 -16.12
N ARG A 101 -6.92 -30.70 -15.82
CA ARG A 101 -7.27 -31.56 -14.69
C ARG A 101 -6.81 -33.01 -14.89
N ASP A 102 -6.85 -33.49 -16.12
CA ASP A 102 -6.59 -34.89 -16.47
C ASP A 102 -5.20 -35.10 -17.09
N ASP A 103 -4.31 -34.10 -17.04
CA ASP A 103 -2.90 -34.23 -17.44
C ASP A 103 -2.11 -35.01 -16.40
N ASN A 104 -2.39 -36.31 -16.31
CA ASN A 104 -1.49 -37.28 -15.69
C ASN A 104 -0.29 -37.41 -16.61
N GLY A 105 0.79 -36.69 -16.30
CA GLY A 105 2.04 -36.64 -17.06
C GLY A 105 2.50 -38.02 -17.53
N HIS A 106 2.06 -38.40 -18.72
CA HIS A 106 2.58 -39.52 -19.49
C HIS A 106 3.50 -38.92 -20.54
N GLY A 107 4.72 -38.60 -20.11
CA GLY A 107 5.84 -38.50 -21.02
C GLY A 107 6.05 -39.88 -21.65
N GLN A 108 5.68 -39.99 -22.93
CA GLN A 108 6.23 -41.00 -23.84
C GLN A 108 7.49 -40.42 -24.50
#